data_AF-A0A2H6HWQ3-F1
#
_entry.id   AF-A0A2H6HWQ3-F1
#
_cell.length_a   1.000
_cell.length_b   1.000
_cell.length_c   1.000
_cell.angle_alpha   90.00
_cell.angle_beta   90.00
_cell.angle_gamma   90.00
#
_symmetry.space_group_name_H-M   'P 1'
#
loop_
_entity.id
_entity.type
_entity.pdbx_description
1 polymer ?
#
loop_
_entity_poly.entity_id
_entity_poly.type
_entity_poly.pdbx_seq_one_letter_code
_entity_poly.pdbx_strand_id
1 'polypeptide(L)'
;MLADTLRMEMQKTHQFFLSTIKVLEETDSQFKPKDDMYTVAQQVAHTAHTVDWFSDNAFNPEGMTFEQEALEEHDKIVLPYTSLAEAKKWLAEAFVKAAENFGSKSDEELLSLMPEKSLMGPSPRFTCAYGITDHTAHHRGSLAVYVRMLGKVPNMPYML
;
A
#
# COMPACT_ATOMS: atom_id res chain seq x y z
N MET A 1 21.53 -7.09 6.99
CA MET A 1 20.44 -7.84 7.69
C MET A 1 19.13 -7.06 7.68
N LEU A 2 19.20 -5.72 7.71
CA LEU A 2 18.02 -4.87 7.66
C LEU A 2 17.27 -5.02 6.32
N ALA A 3 17.99 -5.00 5.20
CA ALA A 3 17.41 -5.16 3.86
C ALA A 3 16.55 -6.43 3.72
N ASP A 4 17.07 -7.59 4.15
CA ASP A 4 16.31 -8.85 4.11
C ASP A 4 15.09 -8.81 5.03
N THR A 5 15.20 -8.17 6.19
CA THR A 5 14.07 -7.99 7.12
C THR A 5 12.97 -7.16 6.47
N LEU A 6 13.32 -6.05 5.83
CA LEU A 6 12.37 -5.19 5.13
C LEU A 6 11.73 -5.90 3.93
N ARG A 7 12.52 -6.68 3.15
CA ARG A 7 11.97 -7.51 2.07
C ARG A 7 10.91 -8.48 2.59
N MET A 8 11.22 -9.20 3.67
CA MET A 8 10.26 -10.12 4.29
C MET A 8 9.03 -9.38 4.84
N GLU A 9 9.20 -8.17 5.37
CA GLU A 9 8.08 -7.36 5.86
C GLU A 9 7.13 -6.96 4.72
N MET A 10 7.67 -6.54 3.56
CA MET A 10 6.83 -6.24 2.38
C MET A 10 6.04 -7.48 1.92
N GLN A 11 6.67 -8.65 1.90
CA GLN A 11 6.02 -9.91 1.53
C GLN A 11 4.89 -10.27 2.51
N LYS A 12 5.14 -10.15 3.82
CA LYS A 12 4.13 -10.44 4.86
C LYS A 12 2.98 -9.43 4.84
N THR A 13 3.28 -8.15 4.69
CA THR A 13 2.26 -7.09 4.61
C THR A 13 1.32 -7.32 3.42
N HIS A 14 1.87 -7.67 2.25
CA HIS A 14 1.06 -8.06 1.09
C HIS A 14 0.16 -9.27 1.38
N GLN A 15 0.75 -10.33 1.95
CA GLN A 15 0.04 -11.55 2.30
C GLN A 15 -1.13 -11.27 3.27
N PHE A 16 -0.88 -10.49 4.32
CA PHE A 16 -1.89 -10.11 5.31
C PHE A 16 -3.05 -9.34 4.69
N PHE A 17 -2.77 -8.45 3.74
CA PHE A 17 -3.78 -7.73 3.00
C PHE A 17 -4.64 -8.69 2.18
N LEU A 18 -4.01 -9.52 1.35
CA LEU A 18 -4.71 -10.49 0.49
C LEU A 18 -5.52 -11.52 1.29
N SER A 19 -5.00 -12.03 2.41
CA SER A 19 -5.73 -12.96 3.27
C SER A 19 -7.05 -12.36 3.74
N THR A 20 -7.04 -11.11 4.21
CA THR A 20 -8.23 -10.42 4.72
C THR A 20 -9.31 -10.29 3.65
N ILE A 21 -8.91 -9.96 2.42
CA ILE A 21 -9.83 -9.69 1.30
C ILE A 21 -10.08 -10.91 0.40
N LYS A 22 -9.59 -12.09 0.77
CA LYS A 22 -9.72 -13.33 -0.01
C LYS A 22 -11.18 -13.70 -0.33
N VAL A 23 -12.10 -13.29 0.53
CA VAL A 23 -13.55 -13.53 0.38
C VAL A 23 -14.25 -12.56 -0.58
N LEU A 24 -13.57 -11.49 -1.01
CA LEU A 24 -14.10 -10.54 -1.98
C LEU A 24 -13.95 -11.10 -3.40
N GLU A 25 -15.05 -11.08 -4.12
CA GLU A 25 -15.21 -11.56 -5.48
C GLU A 25 -15.32 -10.37 -6.45
N GLU A 26 -15.22 -10.63 -7.75
CA GLU A 26 -15.29 -9.57 -8.77
C GLU A 26 -16.64 -8.83 -8.77
N THR A 27 -17.71 -9.49 -8.33
CA THR A 27 -19.03 -8.88 -8.16
C THR A 27 -19.07 -7.83 -7.04
N ASP A 28 -18.12 -7.85 -6.11
CA ASP A 28 -18.01 -6.87 -5.02
C ASP A 28 -17.21 -5.62 -5.43
N SER A 29 -16.54 -5.63 -6.59
CA SER A 29 -15.56 -4.61 -7.00
C SER A 29 -16.06 -3.18 -6.85
N GLN A 30 -17.34 -2.94 -7.15
CA GLN A 30 -17.97 -1.61 -7.15
C GLN A 30 -18.68 -1.27 -5.83
N PHE A 31 -18.67 -2.15 -4.83
CA PHE A 31 -19.28 -1.84 -3.53
C PHE A 31 -18.53 -0.71 -2.83
N LYS A 32 -19.27 0.29 -2.34
CA LYS A 32 -18.80 1.34 -1.43
C LYS A 32 -19.85 1.62 -0.35
N PRO A 33 -19.47 1.83 0.92
CA PRO A 33 -20.44 2.12 1.99
C PRO A 33 -21.17 3.46 1.85
N LYS A 34 -20.50 4.46 1.26
CA LYS A 34 -20.99 5.82 1.03
C LYS A 34 -20.50 6.35 -0.31
N ASP A 35 -21.18 7.36 -0.85
CA ASP A 35 -20.90 7.87 -2.19
C ASP A 35 -19.53 8.55 -2.32
N ASP A 36 -19.05 9.15 -1.24
CA ASP A 36 -17.76 9.84 -1.12
C ASP A 36 -16.60 8.92 -0.73
N MET A 37 -16.85 7.61 -0.61
CA MET A 37 -15.81 6.62 -0.30
C MET A 37 -15.38 5.86 -1.54
N TYR A 38 -14.13 5.40 -1.55
CA TYR A 38 -13.64 4.46 -2.55
C TYR A 38 -14.42 3.14 -2.53
N THR A 39 -14.63 2.58 -3.71
CA THR A 39 -15.12 1.21 -3.92
C THR A 39 -14.11 0.17 -3.43
N VAL A 40 -14.51 -1.10 -3.37
CA VAL A 40 -13.59 -2.21 -3.07
C VAL A 40 -12.38 -2.20 -4.02
N ALA A 41 -12.59 -2.12 -5.34
CA ALA A 41 -11.51 -2.08 -6.31
C ALA A 41 -10.61 -0.85 -6.13
N GLN A 42 -11.22 0.32 -5.90
CA GLN A 42 -10.48 1.56 -5.68
C GLN A 42 -9.67 1.56 -4.38
N GLN A 43 -10.17 0.97 -3.29
CA GLN A 43 -9.40 0.81 -2.04
C GLN A 43 -8.14 -0.04 -2.27
N VAL A 44 -8.25 -1.11 -3.06
CA VAL A 44 -7.10 -1.97 -3.39
C VAL A 44 -6.12 -1.24 -4.31
N ALA A 45 -6.62 -0.54 -5.33
CA ALA A 45 -5.80 0.25 -6.25
C ALA A 45 -5.09 1.42 -5.54
N HIS A 46 -5.79 2.11 -4.63
CA HIS A 46 -5.21 3.15 -3.77
C HIS A 46 -4.05 2.60 -2.94
N THR A 47 -4.25 1.43 -2.32
CA THR A 47 -3.19 0.77 -1.54
C THR A 47 -1.99 0.46 -2.43
N ALA A 48 -2.21 -0.08 -3.64
CA ALA A 48 -1.13 -0.36 -4.59
C ALA A 48 -0.34 0.90 -4.97
N HIS A 49 -1.05 1.97 -5.35
CA HIS A 49 -0.46 3.25 -5.70
C HIS A 49 0.38 3.83 -4.55
N THR A 50 -0.12 3.78 -3.31
CA THR A 50 0.61 4.31 -2.15
C THR A 50 1.85 3.47 -1.82
N VAL A 51 1.81 2.15 -2.04
CA VAL A 51 3.00 1.27 -1.92
C VAL A 51 4.08 1.71 -2.91
N ASP A 52 3.71 1.90 -4.19
CA ASP A 52 4.63 2.41 -5.21
C ASP A 52 5.19 3.79 -4.81
N TRP A 53 4.32 4.71 -4.39
CA TRP A 53 4.73 6.06 -4.01
C TRP A 53 5.72 6.08 -2.84
N PHE A 54 5.46 5.32 -1.76
CA PHE A 54 6.41 5.20 -0.65
C PHE A 54 7.73 4.58 -1.09
N SER A 55 7.67 3.47 -1.84
CA SER A 55 8.86 2.76 -2.32
C SER A 55 9.73 3.67 -3.21
N ASP A 56 9.13 4.31 -4.21
CA ASP A 56 9.84 5.12 -5.19
C ASP A 56 10.45 6.38 -4.56
N ASN A 57 9.77 6.98 -3.59
CA ASN A 57 10.24 8.20 -2.94
C ASN A 57 11.17 7.96 -1.74
N ALA A 58 11.24 6.74 -1.19
CA ALA A 58 12.12 6.43 -0.05
C ALA A 58 13.59 6.79 -0.32
N PHE A 59 14.04 6.65 -1.57
CA PHE A 59 15.43 6.92 -1.99
C PHE A 59 15.56 8.15 -2.87
N ASN A 60 14.50 8.95 -3.00
CA ASN A 60 14.55 10.22 -3.73
C ASN A 60 15.52 11.18 -3.00
N PRO A 61 16.52 11.77 -3.71
CA PRO A 61 17.41 12.78 -3.14
C PRO A 61 16.68 14.03 -2.64
N GLU A 62 15.53 14.37 -3.25
CA GLU A 62 14.68 15.50 -2.85
C GLU A 62 13.74 15.16 -1.68
N GLY A 63 13.69 13.89 -1.26
CA GLY A 63 12.82 13.40 -0.21
C GLY A 63 11.40 13.10 -0.69
N MET A 64 10.53 12.76 0.25
CA MET A 64 9.12 12.54 -0.03
C MET A 64 8.38 13.88 -0.06
N THR A 65 7.78 14.23 -1.19
CA THR A 65 6.98 15.45 -1.31
C THR A 65 5.51 15.10 -1.51
N PHE A 66 4.62 15.94 -0.98
CA PHE A 66 3.18 15.81 -1.15
C PHE A 66 2.63 17.18 -1.55
N GLU A 67 2.46 17.38 -2.86
CA GLU A 67 1.89 18.61 -3.41
C GLU A 67 0.39 18.39 -3.65
N GLN A 68 -0.41 19.46 -3.65
CA GLN A 68 -1.86 19.35 -3.81
C GLN A 68 -2.23 18.79 -5.19
N GLU A 69 -1.45 19.13 -6.21
CA GLU A 69 -1.52 18.57 -7.56
C GLU A 69 -1.33 17.05 -7.55
N ALA A 70 -0.58 16.50 -6.57
CA ALA A 70 -0.41 15.06 -6.42
C ALA A 70 -1.70 14.35 -5.95
N LEU A 71 -2.64 15.04 -5.28
CA LEU A 71 -3.95 14.48 -4.93
C LEU A 71 -4.87 14.35 -6.16
N GLU A 72 -4.87 15.35 -7.03
CA GLU A 72 -5.69 15.30 -8.26
C GLU A 72 -5.16 14.25 -9.24
N GLU A 73 -3.84 14.15 -9.38
CA GLU A 73 -3.21 13.09 -10.18
C GLU A 73 -3.43 11.71 -9.56
N HIS A 74 -3.36 11.59 -8.23
CA HIS A 74 -3.70 10.36 -7.51
C HIS A 74 -5.11 9.88 -7.85
N ASP A 75 -6.11 10.76 -7.77
CA ASP A 75 -7.49 10.40 -8.05
C ASP A 75 -7.71 10.02 -9.51
N LYS A 76 -7.03 10.68 -10.46
CA LYS A 76 -7.05 10.29 -11.88
C LYS A 76 -6.50 8.88 -12.11
N ILE A 77 -5.59 8.41 -11.27
CA ILE A 77 -5.01 7.06 -11.36
C ILE A 77 -5.92 6.01 -10.71
N VAL A 78 -6.44 6.30 -9.51
CA VAL A 78 -7.16 5.32 -8.69
C VAL A 78 -8.63 5.22 -9.06
N LEU A 79 -9.33 6.34 -9.27
CA LEU A 79 -10.79 6.35 -9.48
C LEU A 79 -11.25 5.52 -10.70
N PRO A 80 -10.50 5.43 -11.81
CA PRO A 80 -10.90 4.60 -12.95
C PRO A 80 -10.90 3.09 -12.68
N TYR A 81 -10.30 2.61 -11.59
CA TYR A 81 -10.25 1.17 -11.30
C TYR A 81 -11.63 0.64 -10.96
N THR A 82 -12.15 -0.21 -11.86
CA THR A 82 -13.45 -0.85 -11.66
C THR A 82 -13.36 -2.36 -11.40
N SER A 83 -12.19 -2.96 -11.65
CA SER A 83 -11.97 -4.39 -11.44
C SER A 83 -11.12 -4.70 -10.21
N LEU A 84 -11.60 -5.61 -9.37
CA LEU A 84 -10.84 -6.11 -8.22
C LEU A 84 -9.66 -6.97 -8.68
N ALA A 85 -9.81 -7.76 -9.74
CA ALA A 85 -8.72 -8.55 -10.31
C ALA A 85 -7.56 -7.66 -10.79
N GLU A 86 -7.85 -6.57 -11.52
CA GLU A 86 -6.83 -5.63 -11.98
C GLU A 86 -6.16 -4.91 -10.81
N ALA A 87 -6.93 -4.45 -9.83
CA ALA A 87 -6.39 -3.80 -8.64
C ALA A 87 -5.49 -4.75 -7.82
N LYS A 88 -5.89 -6.02 -7.64
CA LYS A 88 -5.07 -7.05 -6.97
C LYS A 88 -3.79 -7.35 -7.73
N LYS A 89 -3.82 -7.35 -9.07
CA LYS A 89 -2.64 -7.53 -9.90
C LYS A 89 -1.64 -6.40 -9.66
N TRP A 90 -2.09 -5.14 -9.72
CA TRP A 90 -1.22 -4.00 -9.45
C TRP A 90 -0.67 -4.04 -8.02
N LEU A 91 -1.50 -4.34 -7.02
CA LEU A 91 -1.04 -4.49 -5.64
C LEU A 91 0.10 -5.51 -5.51
N ALA A 92 -0.02 -6.65 -6.18
CA ALA A 92 1.03 -7.67 -6.17
C ALA A 92 2.32 -7.18 -6.82
N GLU A 93 2.23 -6.49 -7.95
CA GLU A 93 3.39 -5.91 -8.65
C GLU A 93 4.07 -4.83 -7.79
N ALA A 94 3.30 -3.94 -7.15
CA ALA A 94 3.81 -2.90 -6.26
C ALA A 94 4.57 -3.48 -5.06
N PHE A 95 4.05 -4.55 -4.44
CA PHE A 95 4.74 -5.22 -3.33
C PHE A 95 5.99 -5.99 -3.76
N VAL A 96 6.01 -6.60 -4.95
CA VAL A 96 7.23 -7.19 -5.51
C VAL A 96 8.30 -6.12 -5.70
N LYS A 97 7.94 -5.01 -6.35
CA LYS A 97 8.83 -3.86 -6.57
C LYS A 97 9.34 -3.28 -5.25
N ALA A 98 8.48 -3.07 -4.26
CA ALA A 98 8.88 -2.55 -2.95
C ALA A 98 9.84 -3.52 -2.24
N ALA A 99 9.55 -4.82 -2.25
CA ALA A 99 10.41 -5.84 -1.64
C ALA A 99 11.80 -5.90 -2.31
N GLU A 100 11.87 -5.75 -3.62
CA GLU A 100 13.14 -5.64 -4.37
C GLU A 100 13.87 -4.34 -4.06
N ASN A 101 13.16 -3.21 -4.04
CA ASN A 101 13.73 -1.90 -3.80
C ASN A 101 14.38 -1.83 -2.41
N PHE A 102 13.66 -2.16 -1.33
CA PHE A 102 14.26 -2.15 0.02
C PHE A 102 15.27 -3.28 0.22
N GLY A 103 15.01 -4.46 -0.35
CA GLY A 103 15.87 -5.63 -0.17
C GLY A 103 17.22 -5.55 -0.90
N SER A 104 17.36 -4.67 -1.89
CA SER A 104 18.60 -4.50 -2.67
C SER A 104 19.55 -3.45 -2.09
N LYS A 105 19.14 -2.69 -1.07
CA LYS A 105 19.93 -1.61 -0.48
C LYS A 105 20.91 -2.09 0.57
N SER A 106 22.00 -1.35 0.71
CA SER A 106 22.90 -1.48 1.85
C SER A 106 22.26 -0.96 3.15
N ASP A 107 22.75 -1.44 4.29
CA ASP A 107 22.32 -0.92 5.60
C ASP A 107 22.64 0.59 5.72
N GLU A 108 23.71 1.09 5.09
CA GLU A 108 24.06 2.53 5.04
C GLU A 108 23.00 3.35 4.29
N GLU A 109 22.60 2.92 3.08
CA GLU A 109 21.55 3.61 2.31
C GLU A 109 20.22 3.62 3.08
N LEU A 110 19.88 2.51 3.72
CA LEU A 110 18.64 2.37 4.49
C LEU A 110 18.62 3.27 5.73
N LEU A 111 19.76 3.42 6.41
CA LEU A 111 19.91 4.23 7.61
C LEU A 111 20.16 5.71 7.31
N SER A 112 20.54 6.06 6.08
CA SER A 112 20.70 7.45 5.67
C SER A 112 19.41 8.23 5.89
N LEU A 113 19.54 9.50 6.28
CA LEU A 113 18.38 10.33 6.56
C LEU A 113 17.81 10.88 5.26
N MET A 114 16.48 10.95 5.20
CA MET A 114 15.79 11.76 4.21
C MET A 114 16.12 13.25 4.40
N PRO A 115 15.95 14.09 3.37
CA PRO A 115 16.08 15.54 3.51
C PRO A 115 15.13 16.11 4.56
N GLU A 116 15.53 17.22 5.20
CA GLU A 116 14.70 17.90 6.22
C GLU A 116 13.32 18.33 5.69
N LYS A 117 13.27 18.71 4.41
CA LYS A 117 12.03 19.08 3.71
C LYS A 117 11.10 17.91 3.36
N SER A 118 11.54 16.67 3.58
CA SER A 118 10.73 15.48 3.33
C SER A 118 9.47 15.51 4.21
N LEU A 119 8.36 14.97 3.72
CA LEU A 119 7.12 14.81 4.49
C LEU A 119 7.33 14.06 5.81
N MET A 120 8.28 13.12 5.82
CA MET A 120 8.65 12.33 6.99
C MET A 120 9.77 12.96 7.84
N GLY A 121 10.18 14.20 7.52
CA GLY A 121 11.32 14.88 8.11
C GLY A 121 12.66 14.14 7.88
N PRO A 122 13.71 14.48 8.63
CA PRO A 122 15.02 13.83 8.54
C PRO A 122 15.03 12.47 9.25
N SER A 123 14.19 11.54 8.78
CA SER A 123 14.09 10.17 9.28
C SER A 123 14.90 9.21 8.40
N PRO A 124 15.39 8.08 8.95
CA PRO A 124 16.04 7.05 8.14
C PRO A 124 15.15 6.57 6.99
N ARG A 125 15.70 6.38 5.79
CA ARG A 125 14.92 6.01 4.59
C ARG A 125 14.11 4.73 4.76
N PHE A 126 14.59 3.77 5.57
CA PHE A 126 13.83 2.55 5.84
C PHE A 126 12.47 2.79 6.51
N THR A 127 12.24 3.95 7.15
CA THR A 127 10.94 4.24 7.79
C THR A 127 9.80 4.31 6.78
N CYS A 128 10.07 4.55 5.50
CA CYS A 128 9.06 4.47 4.44
C CYS A 128 8.43 3.06 4.35
N ALA A 129 9.18 2.00 4.64
CA ALA A 129 8.63 0.64 4.71
C ALA A 129 7.60 0.47 5.84
N TYR A 130 7.77 1.20 6.96
CA TYR A 130 6.76 1.23 8.01
C TYR A 130 5.55 2.08 7.61
N GLY A 131 5.75 3.17 6.87
CA GLY A 131 4.66 3.92 6.25
C GLY A 131 3.78 3.03 5.36
N ILE A 132 4.40 2.19 4.53
CA ILE A 132 3.70 1.16 3.74
C ILE A 132 2.91 0.21 4.63
N THR A 133 3.53 -0.29 5.70
CA THR A 133 2.90 -1.28 6.59
C THR A 133 1.69 -0.71 7.32
N ASP A 134 1.81 0.51 7.86
CA ASP A 134 0.74 1.20 8.58
C ASP A 134 -0.43 1.56 7.64
N HIS A 135 -0.13 2.19 6.51
CA HIS A 135 -1.13 2.55 5.49
C HIS A 135 -1.87 1.32 4.97
N THR A 136 -1.13 0.26 4.64
CA THR A 136 -1.73 -1.00 4.18
C THR A 136 -2.63 -1.62 5.26
N ALA A 137 -2.22 -1.57 6.53
CA ALA A 137 -3.04 -2.06 7.64
C ALA A 137 -4.32 -1.23 7.84
N HIS A 138 -4.25 0.09 7.65
CA HIS A 138 -5.39 0.99 7.68
C HIS A 138 -6.44 0.61 6.61
N HIS A 139 -6.02 0.50 5.34
CA HIS A 139 -6.93 0.15 4.24
C HIS A 139 -7.43 -1.29 4.31
N ARG A 140 -6.60 -2.23 4.79
CA ARG A 140 -7.04 -3.59 5.14
C ARG A 140 -8.16 -3.58 6.18
N GLY A 141 -8.04 -2.74 7.21
CA GLY A 141 -9.07 -2.55 8.23
C GLY A 141 -10.39 -2.02 7.64
N SER A 142 -10.30 -1.01 6.78
CA SER A 142 -11.47 -0.49 6.04
C SER A 142 -12.15 -1.57 5.20
N LEU A 143 -11.38 -2.32 4.40
CA LEU A 143 -11.91 -3.42 3.59
C LEU A 143 -12.51 -4.55 4.43
N ALA A 144 -11.98 -4.84 5.62
CA ALA A 144 -12.60 -5.80 6.53
C ALA A 144 -14.02 -5.37 6.96
N VAL A 145 -14.25 -4.06 7.11
CA VAL A 145 -15.59 -3.50 7.37
C VAL A 145 -16.48 -3.64 6.13
N TYR A 146 -15.96 -3.36 4.94
CA TYR A 146 -16.71 -3.52 3.68
C TYR A 146 -17.19 -4.96 3.50
N VAL A 147 -16.30 -5.93 3.75
CA VAL A 147 -16.60 -7.37 3.73
C VAL A 147 -17.78 -7.70 4.65
N ARG A 148 -17.81 -7.14 5.87
CA ARG A 148 -18.93 -7.35 6.82
C ARG A 148 -20.23 -6.75 6.32
N MET A 149 -20.20 -5.58 5.69
CA MET A 149 -21.39 -4.94 5.11
C MET A 149 -21.96 -5.73 3.92
N LEU A 150 -21.10 -6.44 3.18
CA LEU A 150 -21.47 -7.39 2.14
C LEU A 150 -22.01 -8.73 2.69
N GLY A 151 -22.15 -8.87 4.02
CA GLY A 151 -22.62 -10.10 4.65
C GLY A 151 -21.59 -11.23 4.70
N LYS A 152 -20.32 -10.93 4.39
CA LYS A 152 -19.20 -11.89 4.37
C LYS A 152 -18.38 -11.80 5.66
N VAL A 153 -17.53 -12.79 5.91
CA VAL A 153 -16.63 -12.83 7.08
C VAL A 153 -15.19 -12.61 6.58
N PRO A 154 -14.51 -11.51 6.95
CA PRO A 154 -13.12 -11.32 6.58
C PRO A 154 -12.26 -12.33 7.33
N ASN A 155 -11.25 -12.86 6.65
CA ASN A 155 -10.29 -13.74 7.31
C ASN A 155 -9.38 -12.91 8.21
N MET A 156 -8.88 -13.54 9.28
CA MET A 156 -7.77 -12.98 10.04
C MET A 156 -6.52 -12.94 9.15
N PRO A 157 -5.69 -11.88 9.23
CA PRO A 157 -4.54 -11.71 8.34
C PRO A 157 -3.53 -12.87 8.41
N TYR A 158 -3.43 -13.52 9.57
CA TYR A 158 -2.48 -14.60 9.84
C TYR A 158 -3.01 -16.00 9.48
N MET A 159 -4.27 -16.13 9.05
CA MET A 159 -4.81 -17.42 8.60
C MET A 159 -4.37 -17.67 7.16
N LEU A 160 -3.54 -18.70 6.98
CA LEU A 160 -2.95 -19.14 5.72
C LEU A 160 -3.86 -20.18 5.03
#